data_AF-A0A539DSP5-F1
#
_entry.id   AF-A0A539DSP5-F1
#
_cell.length_a   1.000
_cell.length_b   1.000
_cell.length_c   1.000
_cell.angle_alpha   90.00
_cell.angle_beta   90.00
_cell.angle_gamma   90.00
#
_symmetry.space_group_name_H-M   'P 1'
#
loop_
_entity.id
_entity.type
_entity.pdbx_description
1 polymer ?
#
loop_
_entity_poly.entity_id
_entity_poly.type
_entity_poly.pdbx_seq_one_letter_code
_entity_poly.pdbx_strand_id
1 'polypeptide(L)'
;MVLDSIVLLALLALIPSAPASPPSNADLAAQVRAAETAFARTMADRDHAAFMTHLADETVFFGREGAIRGKAAVAESWKGFFEGKDAPFSWAS
;
A
#
# COMPACT_ATOMS: atom_id res chain seq x y z
N MET A 1 49.07 4.90 5.99
CA MET A 1 47.86 5.71 5.71
C MET A 1 46.97 5.13 4.59
N VAL A 2 47.01 3.81 4.35
CA VAL A 2 46.03 3.12 3.47
C VAL A 2 45.59 1.79 4.12
N LEU A 3 46.45 1.19 4.96
CA LEU A 3 46.09 0.07 5.83
C LEU A 3 45.04 0.43 6.90
N ASP A 4 45.11 1.64 7.48
CA ASP A 4 44.19 2.10 8.52
C ASP A 4 42.73 2.24 8.03
N SER A 5 42.55 2.61 6.76
CA SER A 5 41.23 2.80 6.14
C SER A 5 40.54 1.48 5.79
N ILE A 6 41.29 0.40 5.54
CA ILE A 6 40.72 -0.93 5.23
C ILE A 6 40.23 -1.60 6.52
N VAL A 7 40.95 -1.43 7.63
CA VAL A 7 40.53 -1.94 8.95
C VAL A 7 39.25 -1.25 9.45
N LEU A 8 39.09 0.06 9.15
CA LEU A 8 37.88 0.81 9.53
C LEU A 8 36.64 0.42 8.70
N LEU A 9 36.80 0.00 7.44
CA LEU A 9 35.68 -0.48 6.61
C LEU A 9 35.22 -1.90 7.00
N ALA A 10 36.13 -2.74 7.52
CA ALA A 10 35.79 -4.09 7.98
C ALA A 10 35.06 -4.11 9.33
N LEU A 11 35.23 -3.07 10.17
CA LEU A 11 34.61 -3.00 11.50
C LEU A 11 33.12 -2.61 11.48
N LEU A 12 32.63 -1.99 10.40
CA LEU A 12 31.22 -1.58 10.29
C LEU A 12 30.27 -2.71 9.83
N ALA A 13 30.81 -3.85 9.39
CA ALA A 13 30.04 -4.96 8.83
C ALA A 13 29.52 -5.96 9.88
N LEU A 14 29.83 -5.76 11.16
CA LEU A 14 29.50 -6.70 12.23
C LEU A 14 28.49 -6.12 13.23
N ILE A 15 27.45 -5.43 12.75
CA ILE A 15 26.27 -5.16 13.58
C ILE A 15 25.44 -6.44 13.54
N PRO A 16 25.33 -7.21 14.65
CA PRO A 16 24.42 -8.33 14.69
C PRO A 16 23.00 -7.79 14.48
N SER A 17 22.38 -8.17 13.36
CA SER A 17 20.97 -7.88 13.12
C SER A 17 20.18 -8.72 14.12
N ALA A 18 19.75 -8.10 15.22
CA ALA A 18 18.84 -8.76 16.16
C ALA A 18 17.58 -9.19 15.38
N PRO A 19 17.06 -10.42 15.60
CA PRO A 19 15.82 -10.83 14.96
C PRO A 19 14.72 -9.87 15.39
N ALA A 20 14.04 -9.25 14.42
CA ALA A 20 12.88 -8.43 14.70
C ALA A 20 11.81 -9.32 15.35
N SER A 21 11.26 -8.88 16.49
CA SER A 21 10.10 -9.53 17.08
C SER A 21 8.95 -9.53 16.06
N PRO A 22 8.17 -10.62 15.97
CA PRO A 22 7.00 -10.62 15.09
C PRO A 22 6.04 -9.51 15.54
N PRO A 23 5.32 -8.88 14.58
CA PRO A 23 4.38 -7.82 14.91
C PRO A 23 3.30 -8.33 15.85
N SER A 24 2.89 -7.50 16.81
CA SER A 24 1.75 -7.80 17.66
C SER A 24 0.44 -7.65 16.87
N ASN A 25 -0.67 -8.19 17.39
CA ASN A 25 -1.99 -7.95 16.80
C ASN A 25 -2.35 -6.46 16.77
N ALA A 26 -1.87 -5.67 17.74
CA ALA A 26 -2.08 -4.23 17.74
C ALA A 26 -1.35 -3.55 16.57
N ASP A 27 -0.12 -3.99 16.27
CA ASP A 27 0.66 -3.50 15.14
C ASP A 27 0.01 -3.88 13.80
N LEU A 28 -0.47 -5.12 13.68
CA LEU A 28 -1.18 -5.58 12.48
C LEU A 28 -2.49 -4.81 12.28
N ALA A 29 -3.25 -4.56 13.35
CA ALA A 29 -4.45 -3.75 13.29
C ALA A 29 -4.17 -2.31 12.88
N ALA A 30 -3.05 -1.72 13.34
CA ALA A 30 -2.61 -0.41 12.90
C ALA A 30 -2.24 -0.40 11.39
N GLN A 31 -1.58 -1.45 10.90
CA GLN A 31 -1.25 -1.59 9.47
C GLN A 31 -2.51 -1.66 8.60
N VAL A 32 -3.53 -2.45 8.99
CA VAL A 32 -4.80 -2.51 8.26
C VAL A 32 -5.48 -1.15 8.21
N ARG A 33 -5.61 -0.47 9.36
CA ARG A 33 -6.19 0.88 9.41
C ARG A 33 -5.45 1.88 8.52
N ALA A 34 -4.13 1.81 8.49
CA ALA A 34 -3.31 2.68 7.64
C ALA A 34 -3.56 2.39 6.15
N ALA A 35 -3.61 1.11 5.76
CA ALA A 35 -3.89 0.70 4.38
C ALA A 35 -5.30 1.14 3.92
N GLU A 36 -6.31 0.94 4.76
CA GLU A 36 -7.70 1.36 4.50
C GLU A 36 -7.83 2.89 4.42
N THR A 37 -7.15 3.63 5.31
CA THR A 37 -7.14 5.10 5.28
C THR A 37 -6.46 5.62 4.01
N ALA A 38 -5.35 5.00 3.59
CA ALA A 38 -4.67 5.37 2.35
C ALA A 38 -5.55 5.09 1.13
N PHE A 39 -6.23 3.95 1.09
CA PHE A 39 -7.22 3.64 0.06
C PHE A 39 -8.32 4.70 -0.01
N ALA A 40 -8.93 5.04 1.14
CA ALA A 40 -10.00 6.03 1.20
C ALA A 40 -9.56 7.41 0.71
N ARG A 41 -8.31 7.79 1.00
CA ARG A 41 -7.71 9.05 0.53
C ARG A 41 -7.67 9.11 -1.00
N THR A 42 -7.37 8.01 -1.71
CA THR A 42 -7.35 8.01 -3.18
C THR A 42 -8.70 8.45 -3.76
N MET A 43 -9.81 8.02 -3.15
CA MET A 43 -11.17 8.36 -3.57
C MET A 43 -11.48 9.85 -3.31
N ALA A 44 -11.09 10.35 -2.13
CA ALA A 44 -11.25 11.76 -1.76
C ALA A 44 -10.45 12.68 -2.67
N ASP A 45 -9.21 12.31 -2.98
CA ASP A 45 -8.28 13.08 -3.80
C ASP A 45 -8.51 12.91 -5.31
N ARG A 46 -9.45 12.03 -5.71
CA ARG A 46 -9.75 11.70 -7.11
C ARG A 46 -8.56 11.07 -7.86
N ASP A 47 -7.67 10.41 -7.15
CA ASP A 47 -6.45 9.82 -7.71
C ASP A 47 -6.66 8.33 -8.08
N HIS A 48 -7.12 8.10 -9.31
CA HIS A 48 -7.32 6.75 -9.84
C HIS A 48 -6.00 5.97 -9.98
N ALA A 49 -4.90 6.66 -10.29
CA ALA A 49 -3.59 6.01 -10.42
C ALA A 49 -3.08 5.51 -9.06
N ALA A 50 -3.25 6.30 -8.00
CA ALA A 50 -2.96 5.88 -6.64
C ALA A 50 -3.87 4.72 -6.20
N PHE A 51 -5.17 4.76 -6.54
CA PHE A 51 -6.09 3.64 -6.27
C PHE A 51 -5.59 2.32 -6.85
N MET A 52 -5.08 2.34 -8.09
CA MET A 52 -4.55 1.13 -8.73
C MET A 52 -3.39 0.50 -7.95
N THR A 53 -2.67 1.25 -7.11
CA THR A 53 -1.59 0.70 -6.27
C THR A 53 -2.11 -0.18 -5.13
N HIS A 54 -3.37 -0.03 -4.74
CA HIS A 54 -4.05 -0.88 -3.76
C HIS A 54 -4.55 -2.20 -4.36
N LEU A 55 -4.51 -2.34 -5.69
CA LEU A 55 -4.94 -3.56 -6.38
C LEU A 55 -3.75 -4.48 -6.63
N ALA A 56 -3.87 -5.71 -6.15
CA ALA A 56 -3.04 -6.83 -6.55
C ALA A 56 -3.34 -7.23 -8.01
N ASP A 57 -2.38 -7.84 -8.69
CA ASP A 57 -2.55 -8.21 -10.10
C ASP A 57 -3.72 -9.19 -10.30
N GLU A 58 -3.90 -10.13 -9.37
CA GLU A 58 -5.01 -11.08 -9.32
C GLU A 58 -6.26 -10.61 -8.54
N THR A 59 -6.41 -9.32 -8.22
CA THR A 59 -7.55 -8.83 -7.43
C THR A 59 -8.89 -9.29 -7.99
N VAL A 60 -9.78 -9.75 -7.10
CA VAL A 60 -11.15 -10.09 -7.41
C VAL A 60 -12.09 -9.15 -6.67
N PHE A 61 -12.98 -8.49 -7.41
CA PHE A 61 -14.00 -7.60 -6.85
C PHE A 61 -15.40 -8.14 -7.14
N PHE A 62 -16.25 -8.24 -6.11
CA PHE A 62 -17.61 -8.76 -6.24
C PHE A 62 -18.62 -7.61 -6.30
N GLY A 63 -19.42 -7.57 -7.37
CA GLY A 63 -20.51 -6.63 -7.57
C GLY A 63 -21.83 -7.34 -7.88
N ARG A 64 -22.84 -6.55 -8.25
CA ARG A 64 -24.18 -7.06 -8.62
C ARG A 64 -24.16 -8.00 -9.83
N GLU A 65 -23.23 -7.78 -10.75
CA GLU A 65 -23.09 -8.54 -11.99
C GLU A 65 -22.13 -9.74 -11.85
N GLY A 66 -21.66 -10.01 -10.62
CA GLY A 66 -20.72 -11.08 -10.31
C GLY A 66 -19.31 -10.57 -10.04
N ALA A 67 -18.33 -11.45 -10.23
CA ALA A 67 -16.93 -11.20 -9.87
C ALA A 67 -16.13 -10.65 -11.06
N ILE A 68 -15.55 -9.46 -10.88
CA ILE A 68 -14.55 -8.85 -11.75
C ILE A 68 -13.18 -9.36 -11.32
N ARG A 69 -12.35 -9.79 -12.26
CA ARG A 69 -11.04 -10.39 -11.98
C ARG A 69 -9.92 -9.64 -12.67
N GLY A 70 -8.84 -9.42 -11.94
CA GLY A 70 -7.63 -8.79 -12.40
C GLY A 70 -7.64 -7.27 -12.19
N LYS A 71 -6.46 -6.74 -11.85
CA LYS A 71 -6.22 -5.32 -11.59
C LYS A 71 -6.79 -4.39 -12.66
N ALA A 72 -6.51 -4.67 -13.94
CA ALA A 72 -6.93 -3.82 -15.04
C ALA A 72 -8.47 -3.73 -15.17
N ALA A 73 -9.17 -4.87 -15.04
CA ALA A 73 -10.62 -4.89 -15.14
C ALA A 73 -11.29 -4.20 -13.95
N VAL A 74 -10.76 -4.38 -12.74
CA VAL A 74 -11.24 -3.69 -11.54
C VAL A 74 -10.98 -2.18 -11.65
N ALA A 75 -9.78 -1.79 -12.09
CA ALA A 75 -9.43 -0.38 -12.29
C ALA A 75 -10.35 0.31 -13.29
N GLU A 76 -10.61 -0.30 -14.44
CA GLU A 76 -11.51 0.27 -15.45
C GLU A 76 -12.94 0.40 -14.92
N SER A 77 -13.46 -0.65 -14.26
CA SER A 77 -14.80 -0.63 -13.67
C SER A 77 -14.98 0.45 -12.60
N TRP A 78 -13.89 0.88 -11.96
CA TRP A 78 -13.92 1.88 -10.89
C TRP A 78 -13.63 3.30 -11.38
N LYS A 79 -13.17 3.50 -12.61
CA LYS A 79 -12.72 4.79 -13.13
C LYS A 79 -13.74 5.91 -12.95
N GLY A 80 -15.01 5.64 -13.23
CA GLY A 80 -16.09 6.63 -13.07
C GLY A 80 -16.25 7.15 -11.62
N PHE A 81 -15.84 6.38 -10.61
CA PHE A 81 -15.86 6.85 -9.23
C PHE A 81 -14.80 7.89 -8.92
N PHE A 82 -13.83 8.12 -9.81
CA PHE A 82 -12.75 9.13 -9.68
C PHE A 82 -12.96 10.34 -10.60
N GLU A 83 -14.01 10.35 -11.43
CA GLU A 83 -14.31 11.46 -12.34
C GLU A 83 -15.29 12.49 -11.73
N GLY A 84 -15.26 13.72 -12.22
CA GLY A 84 -16.11 14.80 -11.70
C GLY A 84 -15.51 15.54 -10.49
N LYS A 85 -16.12 16.68 -10.15
CA LYS A 85 -15.55 17.62 -9.17
C LYS A 85 -15.69 17.15 -7.72
N ASP A 86 -16.78 16.43 -7.43
CA ASP A 86 -17.13 15.99 -6.08
C ASP A 86 -16.97 14.49 -6.00
N ALA A 87 -16.37 13.99 -4.91
CA ALA A 87 -16.34 12.55 -4.69
C ALA A 87 -17.77 12.03 -4.45
N PRO A 88 -18.18 10.93 -5.12
CA PRO A 88 -19.52 10.38 -4.96
C PRO A 88 -19.77 9.88 -3.52
N PHE A 89 -18.69 9.60 -2.79
CA PHE A 89 -18.66 9.34 -1.36
C PHE A 89 -17.22 9.49 -0.85
N SER A 90 -17.05 9.78 0.44
CA SER A 90 -15.78 9.70 1.16
C SER A 90 -15.98 8.87 2.43
N TRP A 91 -14.96 8.11 2.82
CA TRP A 91 -14.97 7.32 4.06
C TRP A 91 -14.31 8.04 5.24
N ALA A 92 -13.89 9.29 5.03
CA ALA A 92 -13.42 10.12 6.13
C ALA A 92 -14.63 10.49 7.01
N SER A 93 -14.71 9.88 8.18
CA SER A 93 -15.45 10.44 9.32
C SER A 93 -14.78 11.72 9.81
#